data_AF-A0AAN7T596-F1
#
_entry.id   AF-A0AAN7T596-F1
#
_cell.length_a   1.000
_cell.length_b   1.000
_cell.length_c   1.000
_cell.angle_alpha   90.00
_cell.angle_beta   90.00
_cell.angle_gamma   90.00
#
_symmetry.space_group_name_H-M   'P 1'
#
loop_
_entity.id
_entity.type
_entity.pdbx_description
1 polymer ?
#
loop_
_entity_poly.entity_id
_entity_poly.type
_entity_poly.pdbx_seq_one_letter_code
_entity_poly.pdbx_strand_id
1 'polypeptide(L)'
;MRLAPRSCVQLSRAVPAQKRGSQYPETIRHSRRKFTTPTQRRYADVIHSASKSDQKERVVILGSGWAGYVLAKHLDRKKYHITVISPRTYFVFTPLLTDSAVGTLEFRNILESVRRANTDVEYIQGWADDVNFFEKTINVEPAVLDPKQSYALTQARDTPEASKLIPEEEKLFQLPESIHLKDRVPVFPVKYDKLIVAVGSYSQTFNTPGVRENAYFLKDVGDARRIRKRVLELFELCHMPFVTDETRSQLLHFVVVGGGPTGIEFAGNLSDLVRQDMSKIHPDLVKFVKVTVYDVAPKVLPMFDAALADYAMKQYSQKNIDIRTNHHVEELRKGPPRTRLAQDKIPPGRVFTIRTKEDGEVGIGMCVWSTGLMNNPFVAKALNHVHRFPTKSATIDEGRLPADSNSSAWQIKRHPKTGSMIVDNHFRIQLESKGDSQPTGHAIMQDVFALGDCTMLDNLHPPLPATAQVANQEARFLASMLNKHFDRSAGKFSADSYDKDSGFDYHNRGVMTFLGGSKAILQGPETERAGAGKRLKGFLAYLIWRGAYLTMTLSWRNKILIPVQWLTVRLFGRSVSRF
;
A
#
# COMPACT_ATOMS: atom_id res chain seq x y z
N MET A 1 -10.28 45.30 -54.35
CA MET A 1 -11.41 46.26 -54.28
C MET A 1 -12.55 45.61 -53.49
N ARG A 2 -12.35 45.48 -52.16
CA ARG A 2 -13.24 45.91 -51.05
C ARG A 2 -14.74 45.74 -51.27
N LEU A 3 -15.40 44.94 -50.42
CA LEU A 3 -16.70 45.28 -49.84
C LEU A 3 -16.89 44.59 -48.46
N ALA A 4 -16.85 45.42 -47.43
CA ALA A 4 -17.57 45.35 -46.15
C ALA A 4 -17.84 46.83 -45.76
N PRO A 5 -18.71 47.19 -44.78
CA PRO A 5 -19.61 46.39 -43.95
C PRO A 5 -21.06 46.97 -43.90
N ARG A 6 -21.98 46.29 -43.21
CA ARG A 6 -23.27 46.90 -42.76
C ARG A 6 -23.21 47.20 -41.27
N SER A 7 -23.45 48.46 -40.93
CA SER A 7 -23.58 49.01 -39.58
C SER A 7 -25.04 49.20 -39.17
N CYS A 8 -25.21 49.24 -37.86
CA CYS A 8 -26.39 49.37 -37.03
C CYS A 8 -27.17 50.69 -37.21
N VAL A 9 -28.50 50.66 -37.02
CA VAL A 9 -29.30 51.80 -36.53
C VAL A 9 -30.44 51.29 -35.62
N GLN A 10 -30.52 51.87 -34.42
CA GLN A 10 -31.59 51.72 -33.41
C GLN A 10 -32.78 52.66 -33.64
N LEU A 11 -33.85 52.43 -32.86
CA LEU A 11 -34.88 53.34 -32.29
C LEU A 11 -36.30 53.03 -32.82
N SER A 12 -37.42 53.10 -32.08
CA SER A 12 -37.76 53.24 -30.65
C SER A 12 -39.31 53.22 -30.56
N ARG A 13 -39.84 52.77 -29.40
CA ARG A 13 -41.17 53.05 -28.77
C ARG A 13 -42.46 52.30 -29.19
N ALA A 14 -42.88 51.45 -28.22
CA ALA A 14 -44.15 51.43 -27.44
C ALA A 14 -45.50 51.09 -28.09
N VAL A 15 -46.26 50.17 -27.45
CA VAL A 15 -47.72 50.20 -27.10
C VAL A 15 -48.10 48.89 -26.33
N PRO A 16 -49.15 48.87 -25.47
CA PRO A 16 -49.13 48.20 -24.16
C PRO A 16 -49.90 46.86 -24.04
N ALA A 17 -49.84 46.31 -22.82
CA ALA A 17 -50.36 45.02 -22.38
C ALA A 17 -51.87 44.79 -22.55
N GLN A 18 -52.24 43.55 -22.92
CA GLN A 18 -53.57 42.99 -22.64
C GLN A 18 -53.49 41.49 -22.33
N LYS A 19 -53.99 41.11 -21.15
CA LYS A 19 -54.21 39.74 -20.68
C LYS A 19 -55.32 39.07 -21.51
N ARG A 20 -55.08 37.87 -22.03
CA ARG A 20 -56.10 36.81 -22.23
C ARG A 20 -55.41 35.45 -22.27
N GLY A 21 -55.95 34.51 -21.50
CA GLY A 21 -55.31 33.25 -21.14
C GLY A 21 -55.19 32.23 -22.27
N SER A 22 -54.15 31.42 -22.14
CA SER A 22 -54.03 30.12 -22.80
C SER A 22 -53.87 29.07 -21.71
N GLN A 23 -54.91 28.26 -21.55
CA GLN A 23 -54.92 27.05 -20.74
C GLN A 23 -53.81 26.10 -21.22
N TYR A 24 -52.81 25.84 -20.39
CA TYR A 24 -52.02 24.63 -20.48
C TYR A 24 -52.39 23.76 -19.27
N PRO A 25 -52.69 22.47 -19.46
CA PRO A 25 -53.07 21.60 -18.35
C PRO A 25 -51.88 21.45 -17.40
N GLU A 26 -52.02 22.00 -16.19
CA GLU A 26 -51.26 21.56 -15.03
C GLU A 26 -51.58 20.09 -14.80
N THR A 27 -50.63 19.20 -15.07
CA THR A 27 -50.27 18.05 -14.20
C THR A 27 -49.24 17.14 -14.87
N ILE A 28 -47.97 17.53 -14.80
CA ILE A 28 -46.90 16.54 -14.61
C ILE A 28 -46.41 16.76 -13.18
N ARG A 29 -47.00 16.02 -12.23
CA ARG A 29 -46.41 15.86 -10.90
C ARG A 29 -45.07 15.15 -11.10
N HIS A 30 -44.00 15.91 -11.29
CA HIS A 30 -42.66 15.41 -11.04
C HIS A 30 -42.58 15.06 -9.56
N SER A 31 -42.90 13.81 -9.21
CA SER A 31 -42.41 13.19 -8.00
C SER A 31 -40.89 13.14 -8.11
N ARG A 32 -40.22 14.28 -7.84
CA ARG A 32 -38.82 14.29 -7.45
C ARG A 32 -38.81 13.53 -6.13
N ARG A 33 -38.58 12.22 -6.18
CA ARG A 33 -38.07 11.48 -5.03
C ARG A 33 -36.78 12.20 -4.66
N LYS A 34 -36.88 13.15 -3.71
CA LYS A 34 -35.71 13.77 -3.11
C LYS A 34 -34.91 12.60 -2.56
N PHE A 35 -33.64 12.49 -2.96
CA PHE A 35 -32.73 11.59 -2.28
C PHE A 35 -32.91 11.85 -0.78
N THR A 36 -33.35 10.83 -0.04
CA THR A 36 -33.51 10.94 1.40
C THR A 36 -32.14 11.34 1.93
N THR A 37 -32.00 12.55 2.48
CA THR A 37 -30.76 12.98 3.10
C THR A 37 -30.54 12.10 4.31
N PRO A 38 -29.63 11.10 4.27
CA PRO A 38 -29.29 10.39 5.49
C PRO A 38 -28.66 11.43 6.41
N THR A 39 -28.94 11.38 7.71
CA THR A 39 -28.23 12.15 8.74
C THR A 39 -26.80 11.63 8.83
N GLN A 40 -25.98 11.89 7.82
CA GLN A 40 -24.56 11.60 7.84
C GLN A 40 -23.89 12.69 8.68
N ARG A 41 -23.16 12.31 9.74
CA ARG A 41 -22.35 13.25 10.54
C ARG A 41 -21.49 14.08 9.60
N ARG A 42 -21.56 15.40 9.73
CA ARG A 42 -20.78 16.32 8.90
C ARG A 42 -19.31 16.18 9.28
N TYR A 43 -18.41 16.49 8.35
CA TYR A 43 -16.97 16.51 8.61
C TYR A 43 -16.60 17.44 9.79
N ALA A 44 -17.35 18.53 9.97
CA ALA A 44 -17.25 19.42 11.12
C ALA A 44 -17.55 18.70 12.45
N ASP A 45 -18.46 17.72 12.45
CA ASP A 45 -18.77 16.90 13.62
C ASP A 45 -17.63 15.93 13.93
N VAL A 46 -16.83 15.48 12.95
CA VAL A 46 -15.65 14.63 13.20
C VAL A 46 -14.55 15.43 13.91
N ILE A 47 -14.35 16.68 13.50
CA ILE A 47 -13.35 17.60 14.07
C ILE A 47 -13.80 18.10 15.46
N HIS A 48 -15.10 18.30 15.67
CA HIS A 48 -15.66 18.94 16.86
C HIS A 48 -16.53 18.06 17.77
N SER A 49 -16.84 16.79 17.46
CA SER A 49 -17.72 15.95 18.30
C SER A 49 -17.08 15.59 19.63
N ALA A 50 -17.17 16.57 20.52
CA ALA A 50 -17.20 16.45 21.95
C ALA A 50 -18.66 16.36 22.40
N SER A 51 -19.49 15.51 21.79
CA SER A 51 -20.77 15.20 22.43
C SER A 51 -20.46 14.30 23.62
N LYS A 52 -20.25 14.92 24.78
CA LYS A 52 -20.16 14.28 26.11
C LYS A 52 -21.32 13.30 26.40
N SER A 53 -22.35 13.25 25.54
CA SER A 53 -23.54 12.42 25.66
C SER A 53 -23.38 10.95 25.25
N ASP A 54 -22.35 10.52 24.50
CA ASP A 54 -22.28 9.14 23.96
C ASP A 54 -21.34 8.18 24.72
N GLN A 55 -20.65 8.61 25.80
CA GLN A 55 -19.74 7.77 26.63
C GLN A 55 -18.67 6.94 25.87
N LYS A 56 -18.44 7.16 24.57
CA LYS A 56 -17.47 6.45 23.74
C LYS A 56 -16.14 7.19 23.66
N GLU A 57 -15.05 6.43 23.70
CA GLU A 57 -13.70 6.97 23.47
C GLU A 57 -13.40 7.13 21.97
N ARG A 58 -12.66 8.18 21.61
CA ARG A 58 -12.23 8.44 20.23
C ARG A 58 -10.95 7.69 19.93
N VAL A 59 -11.03 6.75 18.99
CA VAL A 59 -9.90 5.94 18.53
C VAL A 59 -9.53 6.39 17.12
N VAL A 60 -8.35 6.97 16.97
CA VAL A 60 -7.82 7.39 15.67
C VAL A 60 -6.77 6.39 15.19
N ILE A 61 -6.97 5.86 13.99
CA ILE A 61 -6.09 4.87 13.36
C ILE A 61 -5.43 5.51 12.13
N LEU A 62 -4.10 5.58 12.12
CA LEU A 62 -3.32 6.06 10.98
C LEU A 62 -2.99 4.89 10.06
N GLY A 63 -3.54 4.90 8.84
CA GLY A 63 -3.29 3.90 7.81
C GLY A 63 -4.43 2.90 7.61
N SER A 64 -4.71 2.57 6.34
CA SER A 64 -5.74 1.61 5.91
C SER A 64 -5.16 0.25 5.45
N GLY A 65 -3.93 -0.08 5.87
CA GLY A 65 -3.27 -1.36 5.54
C GLY A 65 -3.78 -2.53 6.37
N TRP A 66 -3.05 -3.66 6.35
CA TRP A 66 -3.39 -4.86 7.12
C TRP A 66 -3.64 -4.58 8.60
N ALA A 67 -2.73 -3.88 9.28
CA ALA A 67 -2.91 -3.56 10.70
C ALA A 67 -4.12 -2.63 10.94
N GLY A 68 -4.14 -1.46 10.30
CA GLY A 68 -5.17 -0.44 10.56
C GLY A 68 -6.58 -0.84 10.13
N TYR A 69 -6.73 -1.42 8.93
CA TYR A 69 -8.05 -1.84 8.45
C TYR A 69 -8.62 -3.04 9.23
N VAL A 70 -7.78 -4.01 9.59
CA VAL A 70 -8.21 -5.14 10.42
C VAL A 70 -8.59 -4.67 11.82
N LEU A 71 -7.80 -3.80 12.44
CA LEU A 71 -8.10 -3.23 13.76
C LEU A 71 -9.44 -2.51 13.75
N ALA A 72 -9.64 -1.58 12.80
CA ALA A 72 -10.90 -0.83 12.65
C ALA A 72 -12.13 -1.75 12.49
N LYS A 73 -11.96 -2.90 11.85
CA LYS A 73 -13.03 -3.90 11.67
C LYS A 73 -13.40 -4.64 12.96
N HIS A 74 -12.45 -4.82 13.89
CA HIS A 74 -12.64 -5.64 15.10
C HIS A 74 -12.88 -4.84 16.38
N LEU A 75 -12.63 -3.52 16.38
CA LEU A 75 -13.01 -2.65 17.49
C LEU A 75 -14.53 -2.59 17.67
N ASP A 76 -14.97 -2.58 18.94
CA ASP A 76 -16.39 -2.49 19.30
C ASP A 76 -16.89 -1.05 19.15
N ARG A 77 -17.75 -0.84 18.15
CA ARG A 77 -18.35 0.46 17.81
C ARG A 77 -19.31 0.98 18.88
N LYS A 78 -19.77 0.11 19.79
CA LYS A 78 -20.56 0.53 20.95
C LYS A 78 -19.70 1.20 22.01
N LYS A 79 -18.38 0.95 21.99
CA LYS A 79 -17.39 1.47 22.95
C LYS A 79 -16.57 2.62 22.38
N TYR A 80 -16.34 2.61 21.06
CA TYR A 80 -15.42 3.53 20.41
C TYR A 80 -16.04 4.31 19.24
N HIS A 81 -15.68 5.58 19.14
CA HIS A 81 -15.77 6.36 17.91
C HIS A 81 -14.48 6.15 17.11
N ILE A 82 -14.57 5.38 16.02
CA ILE A 82 -13.41 4.95 15.25
C ILE A 82 -13.23 5.87 14.04
N THR A 83 -12.09 6.54 13.95
CA THR A 83 -11.69 7.35 12.79
C THR A 83 -10.45 6.76 12.14
N VAL A 84 -10.51 6.42 10.87
CA VAL A 84 -9.34 6.02 10.08
C VAL A 84 -8.85 7.21 9.27
N ILE A 85 -7.56 7.55 9.41
CA ILE A 85 -6.89 8.59 8.61
C ILE A 85 -5.91 7.89 7.69
N SER A 86 -6.15 7.97 6.38
CA SER A 86 -5.22 7.41 5.40
C SER A 86 -5.36 8.11 4.06
N PRO A 87 -4.27 8.31 3.30
CA PRO A 87 -4.36 8.81 1.93
C PRO A 87 -5.13 7.86 1.00
N ARG A 88 -5.20 6.56 1.34
CA ARG A 88 -5.88 5.55 0.55
C ARG A 88 -7.30 5.30 1.06
N THR A 89 -8.26 5.34 0.14
CA THR A 89 -9.69 5.11 0.43
C THR A 89 -10.08 3.64 0.57
N TYR A 90 -9.09 2.74 0.42
CA TYR A 90 -9.26 1.31 0.38
C TYR A 90 -8.16 0.57 1.16
N PHE A 91 -8.46 -0.67 1.50
CA PHE A 91 -7.51 -1.71 1.88
C PHE A 91 -7.17 -2.57 0.66
N VAL A 92 -5.90 -2.99 0.56
CA VAL A 92 -5.40 -3.88 -0.49
C VAL A 92 -5.08 -5.24 0.12
N PHE A 93 -5.67 -6.31 -0.43
CA PHE A 93 -5.30 -7.69 -0.12
C PHE A 93 -4.01 -8.04 -0.88
N THR A 94 -2.89 -7.57 -0.32
CA THR A 94 -1.56 -7.65 -0.95
C THR A 94 -1.12 -9.04 -1.43
N PRO A 95 -1.52 -10.18 -0.82
CA PRO A 95 -1.09 -11.49 -1.31
C PRO A 95 -1.61 -11.88 -2.71
N LEU A 96 -2.66 -11.22 -3.21
CA LEU A 96 -3.20 -11.45 -4.56
C LEU A 96 -2.89 -10.29 -5.53
N LEU A 97 -1.93 -9.44 -5.17
CA LEU A 97 -1.54 -8.29 -5.99
C LEU A 97 -0.82 -8.73 -7.27
N THR A 98 0.00 -9.78 -7.19
CA THR A 98 0.71 -10.36 -8.34
C THR A 98 -0.26 -10.95 -9.37
N ASP A 99 -1.34 -11.61 -8.93
CA ASP A 99 -2.43 -12.09 -9.81
C ASP A 99 -3.13 -10.95 -10.55
N SER A 100 -3.35 -9.83 -9.85
CA SER A 100 -4.03 -8.67 -10.43
C SER A 100 -3.15 -7.94 -11.45
N ALA A 101 -1.83 -7.92 -11.22
CA ALA A 101 -0.85 -7.32 -12.13
C ALA A 101 -0.80 -8.01 -13.51
N VAL A 102 -1.22 -9.26 -13.62
CA VAL A 102 -1.27 -10.01 -14.89
C VAL A 102 -2.69 -10.26 -15.41
N GLY A 103 -3.73 -9.83 -14.69
CA GLY A 103 -5.13 -10.00 -15.09
C GLY A 103 -5.73 -11.37 -14.74
N THR A 104 -5.09 -12.18 -13.88
CA THR A 104 -5.71 -13.38 -13.29
C THR A 104 -6.87 -12.98 -12.38
N LEU A 105 -6.74 -11.86 -11.68
CA LEU A 105 -7.80 -11.23 -10.90
C LEU A 105 -8.01 -9.79 -11.35
N GLU A 106 -9.25 -9.32 -11.25
CA GLU A 106 -9.54 -7.90 -11.45
C GLU A 106 -9.16 -7.10 -10.21
N PHE A 107 -8.67 -5.87 -10.42
CA PHE A 107 -8.18 -5.01 -9.35
C PHE A 107 -9.19 -4.86 -8.21
N ARG A 108 -10.48 -4.72 -8.53
CA ARG A 108 -11.56 -4.58 -7.53
C ARG A 108 -11.74 -5.80 -6.62
N ASN A 109 -11.29 -6.98 -7.04
CA ASN A 109 -11.45 -8.25 -6.31
C ASN A 109 -10.44 -8.37 -5.16
N ILE A 110 -9.39 -7.55 -5.16
CA ILE A 110 -8.38 -7.49 -4.09
C ILE A 110 -8.49 -6.21 -3.24
N LEU A 111 -9.53 -5.40 -3.48
CA LEU A 111 -9.75 -4.14 -2.76
C LEU A 111 -10.97 -4.21 -1.86
N GLU A 112 -10.89 -3.50 -0.74
CA GLU A 112 -12.02 -3.23 0.14
C GLU A 112 -12.10 -1.75 0.46
N SER A 113 -13.26 -1.13 0.29
CA SER A 113 -13.42 0.27 0.69
C SER A 113 -13.37 0.41 2.21
N VAL A 114 -12.68 1.44 2.69
CA VAL A 114 -12.72 1.86 4.10
C VAL A 114 -14.09 2.49 4.40
N ARG A 115 -14.67 3.21 3.44
CA ARG A 115 -16.02 3.80 3.55
C ARG A 115 -17.07 2.72 3.31
N ARG A 116 -17.66 2.19 4.38
CA ARG A 116 -18.78 1.23 4.28
C ARG A 116 -19.99 1.77 5.03
N ALA A 117 -21.16 1.72 4.40
CA ALA A 117 -22.38 2.30 4.94
C ALA A 117 -22.79 1.75 6.31
N ASN A 118 -22.39 0.52 6.65
CA ASN A 118 -22.80 -0.19 7.86
C ASN A 118 -21.63 -0.46 8.82
N THR A 119 -20.55 0.34 8.77
CA THR A 119 -19.39 0.15 9.64
C THR A 119 -19.28 1.12 10.81
N ASP A 120 -20.01 2.25 10.83
CA ASP A 120 -19.84 3.33 11.82
C ASP A 120 -18.38 3.77 12.01
N VAL A 121 -17.53 3.47 11.02
CA VAL A 121 -16.12 3.89 10.97
C VAL A 121 -16.08 5.15 10.14
N GLU A 122 -15.65 6.23 10.77
CA GLU A 122 -15.38 7.49 10.09
C GLU A 122 -14.04 7.38 9.35
N TYR A 123 -13.95 8.02 8.19
CA TYR A 123 -12.75 7.96 7.37
C TYR A 123 -12.39 9.33 6.80
N ILE A 124 -11.15 9.71 7.06
CA ILE A 124 -10.51 10.93 6.59
C ILE A 124 -9.46 10.55 5.54
N GLN A 125 -9.64 11.07 4.33
CA GLN A 125 -8.66 10.91 3.27
C GLN A 125 -7.57 11.98 3.42
N GLY A 126 -6.55 11.65 4.21
CA GLY A 126 -5.51 12.59 4.60
C GLY A 126 -4.21 11.90 4.97
N TRP A 127 -3.13 12.68 4.86
CA TRP A 127 -1.83 12.35 5.41
C TRP A 127 -1.77 12.87 6.84
N ALA A 128 -1.29 12.04 7.77
CA ALA A 128 -0.85 12.55 9.06
C ALA A 128 0.48 13.29 8.84
N ASP A 129 0.52 14.55 9.25
CA ASP A 129 1.70 15.40 9.12
C ASP A 129 2.50 15.41 10.42
N ASP A 130 1.83 15.67 11.55
CA ASP A 130 2.45 15.72 12.87
C ASP A 130 1.51 15.25 13.98
N VAL A 131 2.05 14.84 15.13
CA VAL A 131 1.30 14.38 16.30
C VAL A 131 1.75 15.12 17.55
N ASN A 132 0.83 15.82 18.19
CA ASN A 132 1.04 16.42 19.50
C ASN A 132 0.50 15.49 20.59
N PHE A 133 1.41 14.75 21.25
CA PHE A 133 1.05 13.82 22.32
C PHE A 133 0.53 14.50 23.60
N PHE A 134 0.94 15.75 23.86
CA PHE A 134 0.50 16.49 25.04
C PHE A 134 -0.95 16.97 24.89
N GLU A 135 -1.29 17.51 23.72
CA GLU A 135 -2.65 17.99 23.40
C GLU A 135 -3.58 16.89 22.89
N LYS A 136 -3.04 15.71 22.57
CA LYS A 136 -3.72 14.58 21.93
C LYS A 136 -4.39 14.99 20.61
N THR A 137 -3.60 15.60 19.73
CA THR A 137 -4.03 16.07 18.41
C THR A 137 -3.11 15.55 17.30
N ILE A 138 -3.68 15.34 16.12
CA ILE A 138 -2.98 14.95 14.91
C ILE A 138 -3.23 16.03 13.87
N ASN A 139 -2.18 16.59 13.30
CA ASN A 139 -2.30 17.51 12.17
C ASN A 139 -2.48 16.68 10.89
N VAL A 140 -3.56 16.94 10.17
CA VAL A 140 -3.92 16.20 8.96
C VAL A 140 -3.88 17.11 7.75
N GLU A 141 -3.16 16.68 6.74
CA GLU A 141 -3.15 17.27 5.41
C GLU A 141 -4.12 16.50 4.49
N PRO A 142 -5.12 17.16 3.88
CA PRO A 142 -5.98 16.56 2.87
C PRO A 142 -5.19 15.85 1.75
N ALA A 143 -5.47 14.56 1.53
CA ALA A 143 -4.79 13.78 0.50
C ALA A 143 -5.59 13.70 -0.81
N VAL A 144 -6.82 14.24 -0.87
CA VAL A 144 -7.79 14.00 -1.96
C VAL A 144 -7.23 14.30 -3.36
N LEU A 145 -6.41 15.36 -3.47
CA LEU A 145 -5.84 15.82 -4.74
C LEU A 145 -4.46 15.21 -5.06
N ASP A 146 -3.92 14.36 -4.18
CA ASP A 146 -2.63 13.74 -4.39
C ASP A 146 -2.73 12.64 -5.47
N PRO A 147 -2.07 12.76 -6.63
CA PRO A 147 -2.16 11.74 -7.67
C PRO A 147 -1.44 10.43 -7.28
N LYS A 148 -0.65 10.42 -6.21
CA LYS A 148 0.21 9.28 -5.85
C LYS A 148 -0.37 8.30 -4.83
N GLN A 149 -1.63 8.47 -4.44
CA GLN A 149 -2.27 7.67 -3.40
C GLN A 149 -2.25 6.16 -3.67
N SER A 150 -2.23 5.74 -4.93
CA SER A 150 -2.26 4.33 -5.34
C SER A 150 -0.90 3.76 -5.76
N TYR A 151 0.20 4.43 -5.44
CA TYR A 151 1.55 3.99 -5.83
C TYR A 151 2.43 3.66 -4.62
N ALA A 152 3.44 2.82 -4.86
CA ALA A 152 4.47 2.58 -3.87
C ALA A 152 5.17 3.89 -3.49
N LEU A 153 5.23 4.15 -2.18
CA LEU A 153 5.93 5.29 -1.65
C LEU A 153 7.40 4.95 -1.46
N THR A 154 8.30 5.77 -2.01
CA THR A 154 9.77 5.50 -2.08
C THR A 154 10.61 6.61 -1.46
N GLN A 155 9.99 7.72 -1.05
CA GLN A 155 10.63 8.86 -0.39
C GLN A 155 9.59 9.75 0.29
N ALA A 156 10.04 10.65 1.16
CA ALA A 156 9.17 11.65 1.78
C ALA A 156 8.49 12.56 0.74
N ARG A 157 7.25 12.98 1.02
CA ARG A 157 6.45 13.85 0.13
C ARG A 157 7.06 15.25 -0.05
N ASP A 158 7.88 15.67 0.90
CA ASP A 158 8.42 17.03 1.00
C ASP A 158 9.61 17.34 0.11
N THR A 159 10.15 16.36 -0.62
CA THR A 159 11.41 16.54 -1.33
C THR A 159 11.17 17.17 -2.70
N PRO A 160 12.04 18.10 -3.15
CA PRO A 160 11.94 18.72 -4.48
C PRO A 160 11.92 17.71 -5.64
N GLU A 161 12.45 16.50 -5.45
CA GLU A 161 12.43 15.44 -6.46
C GLU A 161 11.08 14.73 -6.55
N ALA A 162 10.21 14.83 -5.53
CA ALA A 162 8.92 14.14 -5.52
C ALA A 162 8.00 14.65 -6.65
N SER A 163 8.00 15.93 -6.97
CA SER A 163 7.19 16.50 -8.07
C SER A 163 7.62 16.01 -9.46
N LYS A 164 8.89 15.60 -9.64
CA LYS A 164 9.46 15.19 -10.94
C LYS A 164 9.09 13.76 -11.37
N LEU A 165 8.60 12.92 -10.46
CA LEU A 165 8.34 11.49 -10.69
C LEU A 165 6.95 11.18 -11.27
N ILE A 166 6.16 12.21 -11.62
CA ILE A 166 4.82 12.02 -12.17
C ILE A 166 4.96 11.73 -13.68
N PRO A 167 4.39 10.63 -14.20
CA PRO A 167 4.39 10.36 -15.64
C PRO A 167 3.84 11.54 -16.43
N GLU A 168 4.46 11.87 -17.58
CA GLU A 168 4.04 12.99 -18.44
C GLU A 168 2.54 12.95 -18.78
N GLU A 169 1.98 11.75 -18.92
CA GLU A 169 0.56 11.47 -19.20
C GLU A 169 -0.38 12.00 -18.10
N GLU A 170 0.09 12.03 -16.85
CA GLU A 170 -0.68 12.46 -15.67
C GLU A 170 -0.42 13.93 -15.29
N LYS A 171 0.56 14.60 -15.93
CA LYS A 171 0.76 16.05 -15.79
C LYS A 171 -0.40 16.87 -16.36
N LEU A 172 -1.19 16.30 -17.28
CA LEU A 172 -2.31 16.98 -17.94
C LEU A 172 -3.45 17.39 -16.97
N PHE A 173 -3.53 16.74 -15.81
CA PHE A 173 -4.50 17.07 -14.75
C PHE A 173 -3.89 17.89 -13.60
N GLN A 174 -2.63 18.31 -13.71
CA GLN A 174 -2.02 19.16 -12.71
C GLN A 174 -2.51 20.60 -12.88
N LEU A 175 -2.87 21.21 -11.76
CA LEU A 175 -2.91 22.66 -11.63
C LEU A 175 -1.55 23.24 -12.10
N PRO A 176 -1.50 24.42 -12.73
CA PRO A 176 -0.26 25.01 -13.25
C PRO A 176 0.85 25.02 -12.20
N GLU A 177 2.12 24.85 -12.63
CA GLU A 177 3.33 24.77 -11.77
C GLU A 177 3.48 25.94 -10.77
N SER A 178 2.75 27.04 -10.99
CA SER A 178 2.64 28.18 -10.08
C SER A 178 1.84 27.90 -8.79
N ILE A 179 1.23 26.72 -8.63
CA ILE A 179 0.60 26.27 -7.38
C ILE A 179 1.49 25.22 -6.71
N HIS A 180 2.42 25.68 -5.87
CA HIS A 180 3.09 24.79 -4.92
C HIS A 180 2.01 24.20 -3.98
N LEU A 181 1.73 22.90 -4.10
CA LEU A 181 0.70 22.20 -3.29
C LEU A 181 0.90 22.41 -1.77
N LYS A 182 2.13 22.60 -1.32
CA LYS A 182 2.47 22.88 0.07
C LYS A 182 1.97 24.23 0.58
N ASP A 183 1.88 25.24 -0.28
CA ASP A 183 1.59 26.60 0.17
C ASP A 183 0.08 26.91 0.21
N ARG A 184 -0.78 25.92 -0.09
CA ARG A 184 -2.24 26.13 -0.19
C ARG A 184 -3.14 25.06 0.40
N VAL A 185 -2.64 23.91 0.83
CA VAL A 185 -3.51 22.88 1.44
C VAL A 185 -3.52 23.10 2.97
N PRO A 186 -4.61 23.63 3.55
CA PRO A 186 -4.67 23.86 4.98
C PRO A 186 -4.65 22.51 5.72
N VAL A 187 -3.72 22.38 6.67
CA VAL A 187 -3.75 21.31 7.67
C VAL A 187 -4.85 21.60 8.69
N PHE A 188 -5.45 20.56 9.24
CA PHE A 188 -6.45 20.70 10.30
C PHE A 188 -6.21 19.68 11.42
N PRO A 189 -6.46 20.06 12.69
CA PRO A 189 -6.23 19.17 13.81
C PRO A 189 -7.38 18.17 13.99
N VAL A 190 -7.03 16.92 14.29
CA VAL A 190 -7.96 15.85 14.70
C VAL A 190 -7.59 15.39 16.11
N LYS A 191 -8.54 15.49 17.05
CA LYS A 191 -8.33 15.06 18.44
C LYS A 191 -8.53 13.56 18.59
N TYR A 192 -7.79 12.94 19.50
CA TYR A 192 -7.93 11.52 19.84
C TYR A 192 -7.96 11.30 21.36
N ASP A 193 -8.54 10.18 21.78
CA ASP A 193 -8.37 9.63 23.13
C ASP A 193 -7.39 8.44 23.12
N LYS A 194 -7.40 7.64 22.04
CA LYS A 194 -6.38 6.66 21.71
C LYS A 194 -5.89 6.83 20.27
N LEU A 195 -4.59 6.72 20.07
CA LEU A 195 -3.94 6.79 18.75
C LEU A 195 -3.31 5.44 18.40
N ILE A 196 -3.56 4.95 17.20
CA ILE A 196 -2.90 3.77 16.65
C ILE A 196 -2.15 4.14 15.37
N VAL A 197 -0.83 3.97 15.40
CA VAL A 197 0.05 4.18 14.24
C VAL A 197 0.20 2.86 13.48
N ALA A 198 -0.43 2.76 12.31
CA ALA A 198 -0.44 1.58 11.45
C ALA A 198 -0.09 1.93 9.99
N VAL A 199 0.88 2.83 9.82
CA VAL A 199 1.22 3.48 8.55
C VAL A 199 2.07 2.62 7.60
N GLY A 200 2.49 1.43 8.06
CA GLY A 200 3.28 0.48 7.29
C GLY A 200 4.67 1.00 6.90
N SER A 201 5.19 0.50 5.79
CA SER A 201 6.55 0.74 5.30
C SER A 201 6.57 1.33 3.89
N TYR A 202 7.70 1.92 3.49
CA TYR A 202 7.97 2.42 2.13
C TYR A 202 8.82 1.40 1.36
N SER A 203 8.85 1.48 0.03
CA SER A 203 9.69 0.63 -0.81
C SER A 203 11.11 1.19 -0.85
N GLN A 204 12.11 0.37 -0.54
CA GLN A 204 13.50 0.80 -0.50
C GLN A 204 14.20 0.64 -1.86
N THR A 205 14.82 1.72 -2.32
CA THR A 205 15.59 1.72 -3.58
C THR A 205 17.09 1.56 -3.37
N PHE A 206 17.55 1.51 -2.10
CA PHE A 206 18.96 1.42 -1.71
C PHE A 206 19.84 2.54 -2.28
N ASN A 207 19.23 3.65 -2.69
CA ASN A 207 19.87 4.74 -3.43
C ASN A 207 20.52 4.28 -4.74
N THR A 208 20.13 3.13 -5.29
CA THR A 208 20.56 2.68 -6.61
C THR A 208 20.08 3.68 -7.67
N PRO A 209 21.00 4.31 -8.42
CA PRO A 209 20.67 5.33 -9.42
C PRO A 209 19.59 4.88 -10.41
N GLY A 210 18.57 5.72 -10.59
CA GLY A 210 17.52 5.53 -11.59
C GLY A 210 16.44 4.50 -11.23
N VAL A 211 16.58 3.72 -10.14
CA VAL A 211 15.56 2.77 -9.69
C VAL A 211 14.27 3.48 -9.31
N ARG A 212 14.37 4.60 -8.59
CA ARG A 212 13.19 5.35 -8.14
C ARG A 212 12.39 5.91 -9.31
N GLU A 213 13.08 6.35 -10.36
CA GLU A 213 12.52 7.03 -11.53
C GLU A 213 11.97 6.05 -12.57
N ASN A 214 12.63 4.90 -12.72
CA ASN A 214 12.40 4.01 -13.86
C ASN A 214 11.80 2.65 -13.49
N ALA A 215 11.91 2.19 -12.23
CA ALA A 215 11.39 0.89 -11.84
C ALA A 215 9.88 0.92 -11.60
N TYR A 216 9.26 -0.24 -11.80
CA TYR A 216 7.88 -0.51 -11.44
C TYR A 216 7.89 -1.20 -10.09
N PHE A 217 7.32 -0.58 -9.06
CA PHE A 217 7.14 -1.26 -7.78
C PHE A 217 5.94 -2.19 -7.84
N LEU A 218 5.73 -3.01 -6.81
CA LEU A 218 4.54 -3.87 -6.70
C LEU A 218 4.07 -3.89 -5.24
N LYS A 219 3.51 -2.76 -4.78
CA LYS A 219 3.09 -2.56 -3.39
C LYS A 219 1.61 -2.18 -3.25
N ASP A 220 1.04 -1.54 -4.27
CA ASP A 220 -0.35 -1.12 -4.33
C ASP A 220 -1.00 -1.44 -5.69
N VAL A 221 -2.30 -1.22 -5.81
CA VAL A 221 -3.10 -1.53 -7.00
C VAL A 221 -2.76 -0.64 -8.19
N GLY A 222 -2.39 0.63 -7.96
CA GLY A 222 -1.93 1.52 -9.03
C GLY A 222 -0.62 1.04 -9.63
N ASP A 223 0.27 0.47 -8.81
CA ASP A 223 1.49 -0.18 -9.30
C ASP A 223 1.17 -1.38 -10.20
N ALA A 224 0.28 -2.27 -9.73
CA ALA A 224 -0.15 -3.44 -10.48
C ALA A 224 -0.81 -3.07 -11.82
N ARG A 225 -1.60 -1.98 -11.86
CA ARG A 225 -2.18 -1.42 -13.09
C ARG A 225 -1.10 -0.94 -14.05
N ARG A 226 -0.10 -0.21 -13.57
CA ARG A 226 1.02 0.27 -14.38
C ARG A 226 1.83 -0.88 -14.97
N ILE A 227 2.09 -1.92 -14.17
CA ILE A 227 2.75 -3.15 -14.63
C ILE A 227 1.94 -3.81 -15.74
N ARG A 228 0.63 -4.04 -15.54
CA ARG A 228 -0.24 -4.66 -16.55
C ARG A 228 -0.24 -3.85 -17.86
N LYS A 229 -0.46 -2.53 -17.75
CA LYS A 229 -0.44 -1.60 -18.91
C LYS A 229 0.89 -1.70 -19.65
N ARG A 230 2.01 -1.72 -18.91
CA ARG A 230 3.35 -1.77 -19.49
C ARG A 230 3.64 -3.10 -20.20
N VAL A 231 3.31 -4.23 -19.60
CA VAL A 231 3.49 -5.54 -20.23
C VAL A 231 2.75 -5.59 -21.57
N LEU A 232 1.47 -5.22 -21.58
CA LEU A 232 0.65 -5.24 -22.80
C LEU A 232 1.15 -4.23 -23.85
N GLU A 233 1.56 -3.03 -23.41
CA GLU A 233 2.15 -2.02 -24.30
C GLU A 233 3.42 -2.53 -25.01
N LEU A 234 4.27 -3.29 -24.33
CA LEU A 234 5.51 -3.80 -24.91
C LEU A 234 5.26 -4.81 -26.03
N PHE A 235 4.22 -5.64 -25.90
CA PHE A 235 3.81 -6.53 -27.00
C PHE A 235 3.31 -5.74 -28.22
N GLU A 236 2.47 -4.72 -28.01
CA GLU A 236 1.99 -3.85 -29.10
C GLU A 236 3.15 -3.12 -29.80
N LEU A 237 4.11 -2.60 -29.04
CA LEU A 237 5.29 -1.94 -29.61
C LEU A 237 6.12 -2.89 -30.48
N CYS A 238 6.24 -4.16 -30.11
CA CYS A 238 7.01 -5.15 -30.87
C CYS A 238 6.39 -5.51 -32.23
N HIS A 239 5.09 -5.24 -32.46
CA HIS A 239 4.45 -5.42 -33.77
C HIS A 239 4.76 -4.27 -34.74
N MET A 240 5.31 -3.16 -34.25
CA MET A 240 5.61 -2.03 -35.10
C MET A 240 6.63 -2.42 -36.17
N PRO A 241 6.42 -2.04 -37.45
CA PRO A 241 7.24 -2.53 -38.57
C PRO A 241 8.69 -2.02 -38.52
N PHE A 242 8.97 -0.99 -37.72
CA PHE A 242 10.30 -0.39 -37.56
C PHE A 242 11.09 -0.96 -36.38
N VAL A 243 10.55 -1.91 -35.63
CA VAL A 243 11.21 -2.52 -34.47
C VAL A 243 11.94 -3.79 -34.91
N THR A 244 13.26 -3.81 -34.71
CA THR A 244 14.16 -4.93 -35.06
C THR A 244 14.01 -6.10 -34.08
N ASP A 245 14.44 -7.30 -34.47
CA ASP A 245 14.42 -8.50 -33.60
C ASP A 245 15.29 -8.31 -32.35
N GLU A 246 16.38 -7.56 -32.48
CA GLU A 246 17.24 -7.15 -31.38
C GLU A 246 16.49 -6.25 -30.40
N THR A 247 15.76 -5.25 -30.91
CA THR A 247 14.94 -4.36 -30.07
C THR A 247 13.76 -5.10 -29.46
N ARG A 248 13.12 -6.04 -30.19
CA ARG A 248 12.06 -6.91 -29.65
C ARG A 248 12.57 -7.74 -28.47
N SER A 249 13.77 -8.30 -28.59
CA SER A 249 14.43 -9.06 -27.51
C SER A 249 14.68 -8.21 -26.27
N GLN A 250 15.01 -6.92 -26.42
CA GLN A 250 15.16 -6.01 -25.29
C GLN A 250 13.81 -5.61 -24.69
N LEU A 251 12.83 -5.23 -25.53
CA LEU A 251 11.49 -4.81 -25.10
C LEU A 251 10.72 -5.93 -24.38
N LEU A 252 10.90 -7.18 -24.79
CA LEU A 252 10.24 -8.35 -24.18
C LEU A 252 11.13 -9.07 -23.15
N HIS A 253 12.23 -8.44 -22.74
CA HIS A 253 12.99 -8.85 -21.57
C HIS A 253 12.45 -8.16 -20.31
N PHE A 254 11.80 -8.95 -19.46
CA PHE A 254 11.22 -8.54 -18.20
C PHE A 254 12.16 -8.91 -17.05
N VAL A 255 12.55 -7.92 -16.25
CA VAL A 255 13.39 -8.12 -15.07
C VAL A 255 12.58 -7.94 -13.81
N VAL A 256 12.77 -8.84 -12.85
CA VAL A 256 12.25 -8.73 -11.48
C VAL A 256 13.43 -8.68 -10.52
N VAL A 257 13.49 -7.67 -9.65
CA VAL A 257 14.52 -7.54 -8.63
C VAL A 257 13.91 -7.91 -7.27
N GLY A 258 14.51 -8.92 -6.63
CA GLY A 258 14.03 -9.53 -5.38
C GLY A 258 13.48 -10.95 -5.58
N GLY A 259 14.18 -11.94 -5.05
CA GLY A 259 13.82 -13.36 -5.00
C GLY A 259 13.01 -13.74 -3.76
N GLY A 260 12.33 -12.77 -3.13
CA GLY A 260 11.31 -13.03 -2.11
C GLY A 260 9.99 -13.50 -2.74
N PRO A 261 8.98 -13.86 -1.91
CA PRO A 261 7.70 -14.37 -2.39
C PRO A 261 7.04 -13.48 -3.45
N THR A 262 7.03 -12.16 -3.26
CA THR A 262 6.38 -11.22 -4.19
C THR A 262 7.00 -11.25 -5.58
N GLY A 263 8.33 -11.13 -5.70
CA GLY A 263 9.00 -11.14 -6.99
C GLY A 263 8.91 -12.49 -7.68
N ILE A 264 9.02 -13.57 -6.90
CA ILE A 264 8.93 -14.94 -7.38
C ILE A 264 7.51 -15.29 -7.88
N GLU A 265 6.47 -14.92 -7.12
CA GLU A 265 5.08 -15.09 -7.54
C GLU A 265 4.77 -14.25 -8.78
N PHE A 266 5.25 -13.01 -8.85
CA PHE A 266 5.06 -12.16 -10.02
C PHE A 266 5.72 -12.75 -11.27
N ALA A 267 6.97 -13.23 -11.16
CA ALA A 267 7.66 -13.89 -12.28
C ALA A 267 6.89 -15.13 -12.77
N GLY A 268 6.39 -15.95 -11.85
CA GLY A 268 5.55 -17.12 -12.17
C GLY A 268 4.24 -16.73 -12.86
N ASN A 269 3.56 -15.70 -12.34
CA ASN A 269 2.32 -15.16 -12.91
C ASN A 269 2.53 -14.55 -14.31
N LEU A 270 3.64 -13.84 -14.51
CA LEU A 270 3.99 -13.25 -15.80
C LEU A 270 4.30 -14.34 -16.84
N SER A 271 5.04 -15.39 -16.45
CA SER A 271 5.30 -16.53 -17.34
C SER A 271 4.00 -17.26 -17.71
N ASP A 272 3.05 -17.40 -16.77
CA ASP A 272 1.73 -17.97 -17.07
C ASP A 272 0.94 -17.11 -18.07
N LEU A 273 0.89 -15.78 -17.89
CA LEU A 273 0.27 -14.87 -18.85
C LEU A 273 0.88 -15.03 -20.25
N VAL A 274 2.22 -15.03 -20.34
CA VAL A 274 2.93 -15.15 -21.61
C VAL A 274 2.60 -16.49 -22.29
N ARG A 275 2.70 -17.60 -21.55
CA ARG A 275 2.56 -18.96 -22.11
C ARG A 275 1.13 -19.33 -22.46
N GLN A 276 0.15 -18.88 -21.68
CA GLN A 276 -1.24 -19.31 -21.79
C GLN A 276 -2.08 -18.39 -22.66
N ASP A 277 -1.78 -17.08 -22.62
CA ASP A 277 -2.58 -16.04 -23.27
C ASP A 277 -1.78 -15.38 -24.39
N MET A 278 -0.64 -14.75 -24.09
CA MET A 278 0.10 -13.98 -25.10
C MET A 278 0.64 -14.84 -26.23
N SER A 279 0.93 -16.12 -25.99
CA SER A 279 1.38 -17.05 -27.02
C SER A 279 0.34 -17.37 -28.09
N LYS A 280 -0.95 -17.25 -27.74
CA LYS A 280 -2.05 -17.44 -28.68
C LYS A 280 -2.31 -16.17 -29.50
N ILE A 281 -2.07 -15.01 -28.90
CA ILE A 281 -2.37 -13.70 -29.49
C ILE A 281 -1.18 -13.19 -30.33
N HIS A 282 0.04 -13.42 -29.87
CA HIS A 282 1.30 -12.95 -30.48
C HIS A 282 2.33 -14.09 -30.62
N PRO A 283 2.00 -15.17 -31.36
CA PRO A 283 2.82 -16.38 -31.42
C PRO A 283 4.25 -16.13 -31.94
N ASP A 284 4.42 -15.17 -32.85
CA ASP A 284 5.67 -14.75 -33.45
C ASP A 284 6.61 -14.02 -32.48
N LEU A 285 6.05 -13.37 -31.45
CA LEU A 285 6.82 -12.60 -30.47
C LEU A 285 7.30 -13.41 -29.26
N VAL A 286 6.67 -14.56 -28.98
CA VAL A 286 6.98 -15.38 -27.77
C VAL A 286 8.46 -15.76 -27.70
N LYS A 287 9.10 -15.99 -28.86
CA LYS A 287 10.52 -16.36 -28.96
C LYS A 287 11.47 -15.29 -28.40
N PHE A 288 11.02 -14.03 -28.32
CA PHE A 288 11.80 -12.91 -27.78
C PHE A 288 11.57 -12.70 -26.28
N VAL A 289 10.57 -13.36 -25.69
CA VAL A 289 10.23 -13.14 -24.29
C VAL A 289 11.25 -13.79 -23.37
N LYS A 290 11.85 -12.98 -22.51
CA LYS A 290 12.74 -13.44 -21.44
C LYS A 290 12.27 -12.88 -20.10
N VAL A 291 12.28 -13.71 -19.06
CA VAL A 291 12.03 -13.27 -17.69
C VAL A 291 13.26 -13.58 -16.86
N THR A 292 13.85 -12.56 -16.23
CA THR A 292 15.03 -12.72 -15.37
C THR A 292 14.73 -12.20 -13.97
N VAL A 293 15.06 -12.98 -12.94
CA VAL A 293 14.94 -12.59 -11.53
C VAL A 293 16.34 -12.37 -10.98
N TYR A 294 16.66 -11.15 -10.55
CA TYR A 294 17.91 -10.83 -9.86
C TYR A 294 17.69 -10.79 -8.34
N ASP A 295 18.57 -11.46 -7.60
CA ASP A 295 18.66 -11.33 -6.15
C ASP A 295 20.13 -11.21 -5.72
N VAL A 296 20.39 -10.35 -4.74
CA VAL A 296 21.71 -10.20 -4.12
C VAL A 296 22.03 -11.40 -3.22
N ALA A 297 21.01 -12.03 -2.64
CA ALA A 297 21.17 -13.19 -1.79
C ALA A 297 21.63 -14.41 -2.59
N PRO A 298 22.36 -15.35 -1.96
CA PRO A 298 22.82 -16.58 -2.60
C PRO A 298 21.68 -17.56 -2.89
N LYS A 299 20.49 -17.37 -2.28
CA LYS A 299 19.31 -18.22 -2.46
C LYS A 299 18.05 -17.38 -2.50
N VAL A 300 17.12 -17.76 -3.38
CA VAL A 300 15.74 -17.23 -3.39
C VAL A 300 14.88 -17.94 -2.35
N LEU A 301 13.77 -17.30 -1.96
CA LEU A 301 12.83 -17.83 -0.98
C LEU A 301 13.51 -18.34 0.32
N PRO A 302 14.40 -17.56 0.96
CA PRO A 302 15.21 -18.02 2.10
C PRO A 302 14.40 -18.40 3.33
N MET A 303 13.10 -18.04 3.38
CA MET A 303 12.18 -18.42 4.45
C MET A 303 11.65 -19.86 4.33
N PHE A 304 11.93 -20.56 3.22
CA PHE A 304 11.54 -21.95 3.02
C PHE A 304 12.72 -22.89 3.27
N ASP A 305 12.41 -24.13 3.62
CA ASP A 305 13.35 -25.23 3.62
C ASP A 305 14.02 -25.42 2.25
N ALA A 306 15.29 -25.82 2.27
CA ALA A 306 16.12 -25.96 1.07
C ALA A 306 15.44 -26.84 0.00
N ALA A 307 14.79 -27.95 0.37
CA ALA A 307 14.16 -28.84 -0.60
C ALA A 307 12.94 -28.21 -1.32
N LEU A 308 12.24 -27.28 -0.65
CA LEU A 308 11.14 -26.53 -1.27
C LEU A 308 11.66 -25.41 -2.17
N ALA A 309 12.72 -24.71 -1.74
CA ALA A 309 13.40 -23.71 -2.56
C ALA A 309 14.00 -24.34 -3.82
N ASP A 310 14.68 -25.48 -3.72
CA ASP A 310 15.25 -26.22 -4.85
C ASP A 310 14.17 -26.70 -5.82
N TYR A 311 13.03 -27.16 -5.29
CA TYR A 311 11.87 -27.48 -6.14
C TYR A 311 11.37 -26.25 -6.91
N ALA A 312 11.27 -25.10 -6.25
CA ALA A 312 10.87 -23.86 -6.91
C ALA A 312 11.85 -23.48 -8.04
N MET A 313 13.17 -23.52 -7.76
CA MET A 313 14.21 -23.26 -8.77
C MET A 313 14.08 -24.18 -9.99
N LYS A 314 13.85 -25.49 -9.77
CA LYS A 314 13.62 -26.45 -10.86
C LYS A 314 12.34 -26.13 -11.67
N GLN A 315 11.29 -25.64 -11.02
CA GLN A 315 10.08 -25.22 -11.73
C GLN A 315 10.30 -23.97 -12.57
N TYR A 316 11.15 -23.05 -12.12
CA TYR A 316 11.43 -21.80 -12.84
C TYR A 316 12.30 -22.00 -14.07
N SER A 317 13.31 -22.87 -14.01
CA SER A 317 14.10 -23.23 -15.19
C SER A 317 13.23 -23.86 -16.29
N GLN A 318 12.28 -24.73 -15.92
CA GLN A 318 11.27 -25.29 -16.84
C GLN A 318 10.32 -24.21 -17.41
N LYS A 319 10.25 -23.04 -16.76
CA LYS A 319 9.35 -21.94 -17.12
C LYS A 319 9.99 -20.80 -17.91
N ASN A 320 11.23 -21.00 -18.39
CA ASN A 320 12.01 -19.96 -19.05
C ASN A 320 12.15 -18.69 -18.18
N ILE A 321 12.24 -18.89 -16.87
CA ILE A 321 12.55 -17.84 -15.89
C ILE A 321 13.98 -18.08 -15.44
N ASP A 322 14.86 -17.15 -15.77
CA ASP A 322 16.28 -17.16 -15.43
C ASP A 322 16.46 -16.54 -14.05
N ILE A 323 16.93 -17.32 -13.06
CA ILE A 323 17.12 -16.83 -11.69
C ILE A 323 18.61 -16.63 -11.45
N ARG A 324 18.97 -15.39 -11.13
CA ARG A 324 20.33 -14.87 -10.99
C ARG A 324 20.55 -14.40 -9.56
N THR A 325 20.98 -15.32 -8.70
CA THR A 325 21.39 -15.06 -7.31
C THR A 325 22.80 -14.49 -7.23
N ASN A 326 23.17 -13.83 -6.13
CA ASN A 326 24.43 -13.08 -6.01
C ASN A 326 24.63 -12.00 -7.08
N HIS A 327 23.56 -11.38 -7.57
CA HIS A 327 23.64 -10.32 -8.58
C HIS A 327 23.27 -8.95 -7.98
N HIS A 328 24.16 -7.98 -8.14
CA HIS A 328 24.03 -6.65 -7.54
C HIS A 328 23.63 -5.64 -8.61
N VAL A 329 22.42 -5.09 -8.51
CA VAL A 329 21.95 -4.04 -9.42
C VAL A 329 22.60 -2.70 -9.03
N GLU A 330 23.38 -2.13 -9.95
CA GLU A 330 24.12 -0.87 -9.76
C GLU A 330 23.39 0.35 -10.34
N GLU A 331 22.62 0.18 -11.41
CA GLU A 331 21.92 1.29 -12.09
C GLU A 331 20.69 0.77 -12.87
N LEU A 332 19.64 1.59 -12.96
CA LEU A 332 18.54 1.41 -13.90
C LEU A 332 18.26 2.72 -14.66
N ARG A 333 18.55 2.78 -15.95
CA ARG A 333 18.38 4.00 -16.76
C ARG A 333 17.52 3.79 -18.01
N LYS A 334 17.02 4.89 -18.57
CA LYS A 334 16.35 4.89 -19.88
C LYS A 334 17.38 4.80 -21.01
N GLY A 335 16.96 4.19 -22.12
CA GLY A 335 17.77 4.01 -23.33
C GLY A 335 18.42 2.63 -23.40
N PRO A 336 18.92 2.26 -24.59
CA PRO A 336 19.61 1.00 -24.81
C PRO A 336 21.01 0.96 -24.14
N PRO A 337 21.63 -0.23 -24.04
CA PRO A 337 23.02 -0.37 -23.58
C PRO A 337 24.01 0.45 -24.42
N ARG A 338 25.03 1.04 -23.76
CA ARG A 338 25.97 1.99 -24.39
C ARG A 338 26.89 1.36 -25.43
N THR A 339 27.08 0.04 -25.37
CA THR A 339 27.99 -0.71 -26.25
C THR A 339 27.46 -0.88 -27.68
N ARG A 340 26.28 -0.37 -28.04
CA ARG A 340 25.73 -0.50 -29.40
C ARG A 340 25.49 0.87 -30.05
N LEU A 341 26.25 1.12 -31.12
CA LEU A 341 26.10 2.27 -32.00
C LEU A 341 24.82 2.17 -32.83
N ALA A 342 24.17 3.31 -32.98
CA ALA A 342 22.83 3.50 -33.50
C ALA A 342 22.67 3.09 -34.98
N GLN A 343 21.83 2.10 -35.23
CA GLN A 343 21.12 1.94 -36.52
C GLN A 343 19.61 1.71 -36.33
N ASP A 344 19.17 1.31 -35.12
CA ASP A 344 17.78 0.97 -34.85
C ASP A 344 16.92 2.20 -34.49
N LYS A 345 15.73 2.29 -35.09
CA LYS A 345 14.68 3.24 -34.68
C LYS A 345 14.04 2.77 -33.38
N ILE A 346 14.72 3.02 -32.26
CA ILE A 346 14.22 2.64 -30.93
C ILE A 346 13.14 3.64 -30.48
N PRO A 347 11.95 3.17 -30.04
CA PRO A 347 10.96 4.06 -29.45
C PRO A 347 11.56 4.82 -28.25
N PRO A 348 11.58 6.16 -28.28
CA PRO A 348 12.23 6.96 -27.25
C PRO A 348 11.69 6.63 -25.85
N GLY A 349 12.61 6.34 -24.91
CA GLY A 349 12.27 6.11 -23.50
C GLY A 349 11.50 4.81 -23.22
N ARG A 350 11.37 3.88 -24.17
CA ARG A 350 10.69 2.58 -23.97
C ARG A 350 11.63 1.39 -23.80
N VAL A 351 12.91 1.53 -24.15
CA VAL A 351 13.94 0.58 -23.72
C VAL A 351 14.60 1.13 -22.47
N PHE A 352 14.85 0.25 -21.50
CA PHE A 352 15.68 0.54 -20.33
C PHE A 352 16.96 -0.30 -20.39
N THR A 353 17.96 0.15 -19.65
CA THR A 353 19.15 -0.63 -19.37
C THR A 353 19.28 -0.82 -17.88
N ILE A 354 19.40 -2.07 -17.45
CA ILE A 354 19.80 -2.43 -16.10
C ILE A 354 21.28 -2.78 -16.12
N ARG A 355 22.04 -2.24 -15.17
CA ARG A 355 23.44 -2.60 -14.97
C ARG A 355 23.55 -3.46 -13.72
N THR A 356 24.13 -4.64 -13.85
CA THR A 356 24.55 -5.45 -12.70
C THR A 356 26.07 -5.49 -12.63
N LYS A 357 26.60 -5.68 -11.42
CA LYS A 357 28.05 -5.82 -11.20
C LYS A 357 28.62 -7.03 -11.95
N GLU A 358 27.84 -8.10 -12.07
CA GLU A 358 28.24 -9.40 -12.59
C GLU A 358 28.06 -9.52 -14.12
N ASP A 359 26.95 -9.03 -14.69
CA ASP A 359 26.63 -9.19 -16.11
C ASP A 359 26.88 -7.92 -16.95
N GLY A 360 27.22 -6.79 -16.31
CA GLY A 360 27.34 -5.50 -16.99
C GLY A 360 25.99 -4.93 -17.41
N GLU A 361 25.90 -4.36 -18.62
CA GLU A 361 24.69 -3.70 -19.11
C GLU A 361 23.77 -4.63 -19.91
N VAL A 362 22.50 -4.71 -19.51
CA VAL A 362 21.48 -5.52 -20.17
C VAL A 362 20.27 -4.67 -20.56
N GLY A 363 19.86 -4.76 -21.82
CA GLY A 363 18.65 -4.09 -22.34
C GLY A 363 17.39 -4.82 -21.91
N ILE A 364 16.41 -4.07 -21.40
CA ILE A 364 15.15 -4.58 -20.84
C ILE A 364 13.96 -3.68 -21.18
N GLY A 365 12.75 -4.24 -21.19
CA GLY A 365 11.52 -3.49 -21.41
C GLY A 365 10.88 -3.02 -20.10
N MET A 366 11.08 -3.75 -19.01
CA MET A 366 10.50 -3.42 -17.71
C MET A 366 11.35 -4.02 -16.59
N CYS A 367 11.56 -3.23 -15.52
CA CYS A 367 12.14 -3.69 -14.27
C CYS A 367 11.08 -3.58 -13.16
N VAL A 368 10.70 -4.70 -12.55
CA VAL A 368 9.84 -4.73 -11.37
C VAL A 368 10.70 -4.84 -10.12
N TRP A 369 10.67 -3.80 -9.28
CA TRP A 369 11.43 -3.72 -8.03
C TRP A 369 10.56 -4.18 -6.86
N SER A 370 10.85 -5.37 -6.34
CA SER A 370 10.05 -6.05 -5.31
C SER A 370 10.84 -6.40 -4.04
N THR A 371 11.98 -5.72 -3.84
CA THR A 371 12.87 -5.93 -2.69
C THR A 371 13.04 -4.66 -1.86
N GLY A 372 13.30 -4.85 -0.57
CA GLY A 372 13.64 -3.79 0.37
C GLY A 372 12.43 -3.03 0.91
N LEU A 373 12.37 -2.93 2.23
CA LEU A 373 11.45 -2.06 2.94
C LEU A 373 12.26 -1.01 3.70
N MET A 374 11.79 0.23 3.67
CA MET A 374 12.30 1.29 4.53
C MET A 374 11.18 1.79 5.45
N ASN A 375 11.55 2.42 6.57
CA ASN A 375 10.55 3.01 7.43
C ASN A 375 9.79 4.15 6.77
N ASN A 376 8.53 4.30 7.18
CA ASN A 376 7.71 5.40 6.73
C ASN A 376 8.34 6.74 7.18
N PRO A 377 8.58 7.71 6.28
CA PRO A 377 9.12 9.02 6.63
C PRO A 377 8.30 9.78 7.67
N PHE A 378 6.99 9.54 7.76
CA PHE A 378 6.16 10.07 8.86
C PHE A 378 6.69 9.59 10.21
N VAL A 379 7.00 8.29 10.31
CA VAL A 379 7.62 7.72 11.52
C VAL A 379 8.98 8.38 11.74
N ALA A 380 9.83 8.54 10.73
CA ALA A 380 11.17 9.13 10.92
C ALA A 380 11.19 10.65 11.23
N LYS A 381 10.16 11.40 10.84
CA LYS A 381 10.11 12.87 10.98
C LYS A 381 9.14 13.32 12.08
N ALA A 382 7.85 13.08 11.85
CA ALA A 382 6.75 13.55 12.68
C ALA A 382 6.78 12.95 14.08
N LEU A 383 7.21 11.69 14.18
CA LEU A 383 7.29 10.96 15.44
C LEU A 383 8.70 11.02 16.06
N ASN A 384 9.59 11.87 15.55
CA ASN A 384 10.99 11.91 15.99
C ASN A 384 11.20 12.62 17.33
N HIS A 385 10.30 13.56 17.67
CA HIS A 385 10.42 14.36 18.87
C HIS A 385 9.08 14.37 19.61
N VAL A 386 9.16 14.41 20.93
CA VAL A 386 8.01 14.68 21.78
C VAL A 386 8.05 16.17 22.09
N HIS A 387 7.16 16.95 21.47
CA HIS A 387 7.07 18.42 21.64
C HIS A 387 7.13 18.84 23.11
N ARG A 388 6.31 18.18 23.93
CA ARG A 388 6.24 18.34 25.39
C ARG A 388 5.92 16.98 26.00
N PHE A 389 6.61 16.62 27.08
CA PHE A 389 6.39 15.33 27.73
C PHE A 389 4.90 15.16 28.14
N PRO A 390 4.21 14.10 27.68
CA PRO A 390 2.78 13.98 27.84
C PRO A 390 2.44 13.37 29.20
N THR A 391 2.46 14.20 30.26
CA THR A 391 2.27 13.78 31.67
C THR A 391 0.96 13.04 31.95
N LYS A 392 -0.07 13.22 31.11
CA LYS A 392 -1.37 12.53 31.22
C LYS A 392 -1.44 11.19 30.49
N SER A 393 -0.45 10.90 29.66
CA SER A 393 -0.44 9.75 28.74
C SER A 393 0.77 8.86 28.93
N ALA A 394 1.89 9.37 29.44
CA ALA A 394 3.10 8.59 29.67
C ALA A 394 3.32 8.34 31.17
N THR A 395 3.66 7.09 31.51
CA THR A 395 4.19 6.70 32.83
C THR A 395 5.68 6.43 32.72
N ILE A 396 6.45 6.93 33.70
CA ILE A 396 7.90 6.75 33.80
C ILE A 396 8.17 5.51 34.65
N ASP A 397 9.05 4.62 34.20
CA ASP A 397 9.32 3.34 34.87
C ASP A 397 9.97 3.52 36.27
N GLU A 398 10.69 4.61 36.51
CA GLU A 398 11.43 4.87 37.77
C GLU A 398 10.79 5.91 38.71
N GLY A 399 9.52 6.28 38.50
CA GLY A 399 8.72 7.00 39.51
C GLY A 399 9.10 8.45 39.84
N ARG A 400 10.20 9.01 39.30
CA ARG A 400 10.51 10.45 39.38
C ARG A 400 10.41 11.09 38.00
N LEU A 401 9.47 12.03 37.85
CA LEU A 401 9.54 13.06 36.81
C LEU A 401 10.86 13.82 37.03
N PRO A 402 11.77 13.93 36.03
CA PRO A 402 12.85 14.89 36.10
C PRO A 402 12.24 16.26 36.41
N ALA A 403 12.79 16.97 37.41
CA ALA A 403 12.26 18.26 37.88
C ALA A 403 12.09 19.28 36.73
N ASP A 404 12.85 19.06 35.64
CA ASP A 404 12.75 19.80 34.39
C ASP A 404 12.06 19.00 33.28
N SER A 405 10.78 18.65 33.46
CA SER A 405 9.95 18.05 32.40
C SER A 405 9.85 18.90 31.09
N ASN A 406 10.39 20.13 31.12
CA ASN A 406 10.54 21.01 29.96
C ASN A 406 11.96 21.04 29.36
N SER A 407 13.01 20.47 30.01
CA SER A 407 14.41 20.58 29.54
C SER A 407 14.99 19.30 28.91
N SER A 408 14.48 18.11 29.27
CA SER A 408 14.92 16.86 28.63
C SER A 408 14.15 16.63 27.33
N ALA A 409 14.84 16.64 26.19
CA ALA A 409 14.24 16.33 24.89
C ALA A 409 13.89 14.83 24.82
N TRP A 410 12.63 14.49 25.07
CA TRP A 410 12.12 13.11 24.93
C TRP A 410 11.87 12.77 23.46
N GLN A 411 12.10 11.50 23.10
CA GLN A 411 11.83 10.96 21.76
C GLN A 411 11.21 9.58 21.84
N ILE A 412 10.59 9.13 20.75
CA ILE A 412 10.12 7.74 20.63
C ILE A 412 11.33 6.81 20.50
N LYS A 413 11.39 5.77 21.35
CA LYS A 413 12.41 4.73 21.32
C LYS A 413 12.35 3.98 19.99
N ARG A 414 13.51 3.79 19.36
CA ARG A 414 13.61 3.19 18.02
C ARG A 414 14.70 2.15 17.95
N HIS A 415 14.50 1.18 17.08
CA HIS A 415 15.55 0.24 16.76
C HIS A 415 16.69 0.95 15.98
N PRO A 416 17.96 0.87 16.41
CA PRO A 416 19.04 1.71 15.91
C PRO A 416 19.38 1.47 14.42
N LYS A 417 19.19 0.25 13.91
CA LYS A 417 19.52 -0.08 12.50
C LYS A 417 18.37 0.19 11.54
N THR A 418 17.16 -0.13 11.94
CA THR A 418 16.00 -0.05 11.04
C THR A 418 15.29 1.29 11.18
N GLY A 419 15.29 1.89 12.37
CA GLY A 419 14.51 3.08 12.74
C GLY A 419 13.07 2.79 13.13
N SER A 420 12.70 1.51 13.28
CA SER A 420 11.33 1.07 13.57
C SER A 420 10.97 1.45 15.01
N MET A 421 9.72 1.81 15.27
CA MET A 421 9.29 2.17 16.63
C MET A 421 9.32 0.94 17.51
N ILE A 422 9.96 1.06 18.68
CA ILE A 422 9.94 0.00 19.69
C ILE A 422 8.65 0.11 20.49
N VAL A 423 7.96 -1.02 20.61
CA VAL A 423 6.73 -1.15 21.40
C VAL A 423 6.87 -2.26 22.44
N ASP A 424 6.13 -2.13 23.54
CA ASP A 424 6.02 -3.21 24.52
C ASP A 424 5.16 -4.39 24.01
N ASN A 425 5.04 -5.44 24.81
CA ASN A 425 4.25 -6.63 24.50
C ASN A 425 2.73 -6.37 24.39
N HIS A 426 2.27 -5.16 24.69
CA HIS A 426 0.88 -4.71 24.49
C HIS A 426 0.75 -3.66 23.38
N PHE A 427 1.81 -3.46 22.59
CA PHE A 427 1.91 -2.53 21.46
C PHE A 427 1.90 -1.04 21.83
N ARG A 428 2.15 -0.68 23.09
CA ARG A 428 2.31 0.71 23.53
C ARG A 428 3.66 1.26 23.07
N ILE A 429 3.66 2.51 22.61
CA ILE A 429 4.88 3.21 22.22
C ILE A 429 5.74 3.50 23.46
N GLN A 430 7.04 3.22 23.36
CA GLN A 430 8.02 3.57 24.38
C GLN A 430 8.73 4.89 24.03
N LEU A 431 9.04 5.68 25.06
CA LEU A 431 9.81 6.92 24.98
C LEU A 431 11.16 6.76 25.69
N GLU A 432 12.15 7.50 25.21
CA GLU A 432 13.47 7.63 25.84
C GLU A 432 13.90 9.09 25.92
N SER A 433 14.58 9.44 26.99
CA SER A 433 15.18 10.78 27.17
C SER A 433 16.50 10.86 26.40
N LYS A 434 16.75 11.97 25.69
CA LYS A 434 18.07 12.24 25.11
C LYS A 434 19.08 12.57 26.22
N GLY A 435 20.08 11.72 26.38
CA GLY A 435 21.28 11.99 27.17
C GLY A 435 22.53 12.04 26.29
N ASP A 436 23.59 12.70 26.76
CA ASP A 436 24.83 12.93 26.00
C ASP A 436 25.58 11.63 25.61
N SER A 437 25.31 10.51 26.30
CA SER A 437 25.98 9.21 26.07
C SER A 437 25.07 7.98 26.12
N GLN A 438 24.00 8.00 26.92
CA GLN A 438 22.99 6.93 27.05
C GLN A 438 21.63 7.56 27.45
N PRO A 439 20.50 6.94 27.09
CA PRO A 439 19.19 7.44 27.52
C PRO A 439 19.07 7.40 29.05
N THR A 440 18.66 8.53 29.63
CA THR A 440 18.61 8.73 31.09
C THR A 440 17.25 8.43 31.71
N GLY A 441 16.26 8.03 30.90
CA GLY A 441 14.92 7.72 31.38
C GLY A 441 14.08 7.02 30.32
N HIS A 442 13.19 6.14 30.77
CA HIS A 442 12.26 5.38 29.96
C HIS A 442 10.81 5.67 30.39
N ALA A 443 9.91 5.78 29.42
CA ALA A 443 8.49 5.96 29.67
C ALA A 443 7.63 5.20 28.67
N ILE A 444 6.42 4.79 29.08
CA ILE A 444 5.48 4.03 28.25
C ILE A 444 4.20 4.84 28.04
N MET A 445 3.78 4.98 26.78
CA MET A 445 2.55 5.66 26.39
C MET A 445 1.32 4.77 26.64
N GLN A 446 0.39 5.21 27.47
CA GLN A 446 -0.80 4.47 27.88
C GLN A 446 -1.96 4.52 26.86
N ASP A 447 -1.90 5.45 25.91
CA ASP A 447 -2.96 5.72 24.94
C ASP A 447 -2.47 5.81 23.49
N VAL A 448 -1.19 5.56 23.24
CA VAL A 448 -0.59 5.55 21.91
C VAL A 448 0.03 4.19 21.62
N PHE A 449 -0.47 3.56 20.56
CA PHE A 449 -0.08 2.23 20.12
C PHE A 449 0.48 2.27 18.71
N ALA A 450 1.26 1.27 18.33
CA ALA A 450 1.72 1.11 16.96
C ALA A 450 1.74 -0.37 16.53
N LEU A 451 1.48 -0.63 15.26
CA LEU A 451 1.32 -2.00 14.71
C LEU A 451 1.91 -2.13 13.29
N GLY A 452 2.20 -3.37 12.88
CA GLY A 452 2.59 -3.75 11.53
C GLY A 452 4.03 -3.39 11.18
N ASP A 453 4.31 -3.19 9.88
CA ASP A 453 5.68 -3.03 9.36
C ASP A 453 6.45 -1.81 9.91
N CYS A 454 5.80 -0.90 10.65
CA CYS A 454 6.46 0.27 11.26
C CYS A 454 6.94 0.03 12.70
N THR A 455 6.73 -1.17 13.26
CA THR A 455 7.02 -1.50 14.66
C THR A 455 7.93 -2.69 14.86
N MET A 456 8.50 -2.77 16.06
CA MET A 456 9.25 -3.91 16.56
C MET A 456 8.97 -4.10 18.06
N LEU A 457 8.71 -5.33 18.48
CA LEU A 457 8.48 -5.68 19.88
C LEU A 457 9.82 -5.70 20.64
N ASP A 458 9.87 -5.03 21.79
CA ASP A 458 11.09 -4.85 22.59
C ASP A 458 11.65 -6.18 23.13
N ASN A 459 10.77 -7.14 23.41
CA ASN A 459 11.11 -8.42 24.04
C ASN A 459 11.38 -9.56 23.04
N LEU A 460 11.34 -9.31 21.72
CA LEU A 460 11.51 -10.35 20.70
C LEU A 460 12.79 -10.15 19.89
N HIS A 461 13.71 -11.10 20.07
CA HIS A 461 14.95 -11.20 19.32
C HIS A 461 15.12 -12.65 18.81
N PRO A 462 15.06 -12.89 17.48
CA PRO A 462 14.95 -11.92 16.39
C PRO A 462 13.57 -11.26 16.28
N PRO A 463 13.47 -10.07 15.63
CA PRO A 463 12.20 -9.40 15.42
C PRO A 463 11.29 -10.20 14.49
N LEU A 464 9.97 -10.00 14.64
CA LEU A 464 8.97 -10.60 13.77
C LEU A 464 9.12 -10.09 12.32
N PRO A 465 8.85 -10.93 11.31
CA PRO A 465 8.96 -10.53 9.92
C PRO A 465 7.81 -9.59 9.51
N ALA A 466 8.12 -8.60 8.67
CA ALA A 466 7.13 -7.68 8.10
C ALA A 466 6.19 -8.40 7.12
N THR A 467 5.12 -9.00 7.65
CA THR A 467 4.18 -9.82 6.90
C THR A 467 2.74 -9.46 7.24
N ALA A 468 1.84 -9.67 6.27
CA ALA A 468 0.40 -9.54 6.46
C ALA A 468 -0.13 -10.42 7.61
N GLN A 469 0.48 -11.58 7.83
CA GLN A 469 0.10 -12.51 8.90
C GLN A 469 0.39 -11.93 10.28
N VAL A 470 1.57 -11.33 10.47
CA VAL A 470 1.95 -10.65 11.72
C VAL A 470 1.00 -9.47 11.94
N ALA A 471 0.93 -8.53 10.99
CA ALA A 471 0.08 -7.34 11.11
C ALA A 471 -1.41 -7.65 11.40
N ASN A 472 -1.95 -8.73 10.82
CA ASN A 472 -3.31 -9.19 11.09
C ASN A 472 -3.46 -9.75 12.52
N GLN A 473 -2.48 -10.50 13.03
CA GLN A 473 -2.52 -11.03 14.40
C GLN A 473 -2.39 -9.92 15.44
N GLU A 474 -1.44 -9.01 15.23
CA GLU A 474 -1.23 -7.83 16.09
C GLU A 474 -2.52 -6.98 16.18
N ALA A 475 -3.14 -6.69 15.04
CA ALA A 475 -4.39 -5.93 14.98
C ALA A 475 -5.56 -6.62 15.69
N ARG A 476 -5.68 -7.95 15.56
CA ARG A 476 -6.74 -8.71 16.24
C ARG A 476 -6.51 -8.77 17.74
N PHE A 477 -5.27 -8.97 18.17
CA PHE A 477 -4.90 -8.95 19.58
C PHE A 477 -5.23 -7.60 20.20
N LEU A 478 -4.72 -6.49 19.62
CA LEU A 478 -4.97 -5.17 20.17
C LEU A 478 -6.46 -4.83 20.19
N ALA A 479 -7.22 -5.16 19.13
CA ALA A 479 -8.67 -4.98 19.11
C ALA A 479 -9.35 -5.72 20.27
N SER A 480 -8.97 -6.99 20.48
CA SER A 480 -9.52 -7.82 21.55
C SER A 480 -9.21 -7.25 22.93
N MET A 481 -7.97 -6.81 23.14
CA MET A 481 -7.52 -6.23 24.40
C MET A 481 -8.23 -4.91 24.71
N LEU A 482 -8.30 -4.00 23.73
CA LEU A 482 -9.02 -2.73 23.88
C LEU A 482 -10.50 -2.97 24.20
N ASN A 483 -11.16 -3.84 23.43
CA ASN A 483 -12.55 -4.21 23.68
C ASN A 483 -12.77 -4.85 25.06
N LYS A 484 -11.85 -5.69 25.54
CA LYS A 484 -11.96 -6.38 26.84
C LYS A 484 -11.88 -5.39 28.01
N HIS A 485 -10.98 -4.43 27.95
CA HIS A 485 -10.61 -3.58 29.10
C HIS A 485 -11.30 -2.21 29.14
N PHE A 486 -12.24 -1.96 28.22
CA PHE A 486 -13.09 -0.76 28.28
C PHE A 486 -14.40 -1.04 29.03
N ASP A 487 -14.55 -0.38 30.18
CA ASP A 487 -15.79 -0.37 30.94
C ASP A 487 -16.73 0.70 30.41
N ARG A 488 -17.84 0.24 29.83
CA ARG A 488 -18.88 1.10 29.28
C ARG A 488 -19.63 1.87 30.37
N SER A 489 -19.80 1.30 31.55
CA SER A 489 -20.56 1.89 32.65
C SER A 489 -19.82 3.09 33.24
N ALA A 490 -18.50 2.96 33.38
CA ALA A 490 -17.62 4.04 33.78
C ALA A 490 -17.20 4.98 32.63
N GLY A 491 -17.42 4.57 31.37
CA GLY A 491 -16.96 5.27 30.17
C GLY A 491 -15.43 5.43 30.14
N LYS A 492 -14.70 4.46 30.69
CA LYS A 492 -13.25 4.54 30.90
C LYS A 492 -12.55 3.22 30.60
N PHE A 493 -11.34 3.34 30.08
CA PHE A 493 -10.40 2.24 29.94
C PHE A 493 -9.71 1.91 31.28
N SER A 494 -9.69 0.64 31.65
CA SER A 494 -9.04 0.15 32.87
C SER A 494 -7.58 -0.25 32.57
N ALA A 495 -6.64 0.65 32.87
CA ALA A 495 -5.21 0.43 32.64
C ALA A 495 -4.65 -0.72 33.52
N ASP A 496 -5.00 -0.75 34.81
CA ASP A 496 -4.49 -1.76 35.76
C ASP A 496 -4.89 -3.20 35.38
N SER A 497 -6.05 -3.39 34.76
CA SER A 497 -6.47 -4.71 34.28
C SER A 497 -5.82 -5.07 32.94
N TYR A 498 -5.54 -4.07 32.10
CA TYR A 498 -4.84 -4.25 30.83
C TYR A 498 -3.40 -4.73 31.06
N ASP A 499 -2.70 -4.12 32.02
CA ASP A 499 -1.31 -4.46 32.36
C ASP A 499 -1.14 -5.87 32.96
N LYS A 500 -2.19 -6.41 33.57
CA LYS A 500 -2.18 -7.76 34.17
C LYS A 500 -2.39 -8.89 33.17
N ASP A 501 -2.99 -8.60 32.02
CA ASP A 501 -3.21 -9.60 30.98
C ASP A 501 -1.90 -9.94 30.27
N SER A 502 -1.76 -11.19 29.82
CA SER A 502 -0.61 -11.62 29.03
C SER A 502 -0.47 -10.80 27.75
N GLY A 503 0.77 -10.40 27.44
CA GLY A 503 1.11 -9.70 26.20
C GLY A 503 0.93 -10.55 24.95
N PHE A 504 1.25 -9.95 23.81
CA PHE A 504 1.13 -10.57 22.50
C PHE A 504 2.04 -11.78 22.33
N ASP A 505 1.47 -12.87 21.82
CA ASP A 505 2.20 -14.05 21.39
C ASP A 505 1.89 -14.35 19.91
N TYR A 506 2.94 -14.50 19.11
CA TYR A 506 2.84 -14.68 17.67
C TYR A 506 2.73 -16.16 17.31
N HIS A 507 1.60 -16.52 16.69
CA HIS A 507 1.42 -17.86 16.17
C HIS A 507 1.80 -17.93 14.69
N ASN A 508 2.96 -18.53 14.38
CA ASN A 508 3.32 -18.83 13.01
C ASN A 508 2.34 -19.87 12.43
N ARG A 509 1.69 -19.55 11.30
CA ARG A 509 0.78 -20.43 10.54
C ARG A 509 1.45 -21.07 9.32
N GLY A 510 2.74 -20.86 9.15
CA GLY A 510 3.49 -21.28 7.98
C GLY A 510 3.58 -20.21 6.89
N VAL A 511 4.17 -20.58 5.77
CA VAL A 511 4.42 -19.73 4.60
C VAL A 511 4.06 -20.49 3.33
N MET A 512 3.56 -19.77 2.32
CA MET A 512 3.20 -20.33 1.02
C MET A 512 3.52 -19.34 -0.10
N THR A 513 3.88 -19.88 -1.26
CA THR A 513 4.26 -19.09 -2.44
C THR A 513 3.79 -19.79 -3.70
N PHE A 514 3.07 -19.08 -4.56
CA PHE A 514 2.71 -19.55 -5.89
C PHE A 514 3.92 -19.57 -6.84
N LEU A 515 4.02 -20.59 -7.69
CA LEU A 515 5.15 -20.78 -8.60
C LEU A 515 4.81 -20.63 -10.09
N GLY A 516 3.57 -20.25 -10.44
CA GLY A 516 3.04 -20.38 -11.81
C GLY A 516 2.53 -21.80 -12.11
N GLY A 517 1.89 -22.00 -13.25
CA GLY A 517 1.55 -23.30 -13.83
C GLY A 517 0.71 -24.19 -12.91
N SER A 518 -0.17 -23.58 -12.11
CA SER A 518 -0.97 -24.28 -11.07
C SER A 518 -0.12 -25.07 -10.06
N LYS A 519 1.07 -24.56 -9.71
CA LYS A 519 1.95 -25.14 -8.69
C LYS A 519 2.26 -24.11 -7.63
N ALA A 520 2.37 -24.56 -6.38
CA ALA A 520 2.83 -23.74 -5.26
C ALA A 520 3.76 -24.56 -4.37
N ILE A 521 4.37 -23.88 -3.40
CA ILE A 521 5.02 -24.52 -2.24
C ILE A 521 4.40 -23.99 -0.96
N LEU A 522 4.32 -24.84 0.05
CA LEU A 522 3.79 -24.52 1.35
C LEU A 522 4.67 -25.17 2.41
N GLN A 523 5.03 -24.39 3.42
CA GLN A 523 5.70 -24.84 4.62
C GLN A 523 4.83 -24.51 5.82
N GLY A 524 4.42 -25.54 6.56
CA GLY A 524 3.66 -25.40 7.80
C GLY A 524 4.52 -24.90 8.96
N PRO A 525 3.92 -24.63 10.14
CA PRO A 525 4.66 -24.17 11.31
C PRO A 525 5.65 -25.20 11.85
N GLU A 526 6.72 -24.71 12.47
CA GLU A 526 7.76 -25.52 13.10
C GLU A 526 7.30 -26.03 14.48
N THR A 527 6.38 -27.00 14.51
CA THR A 527 6.03 -27.71 15.75
C THR A 527 6.56 -29.14 15.73
N GLU A 528 6.98 -29.68 16.88
CA GLU A 528 7.56 -31.04 17.01
C GLU A 528 6.58 -32.18 16.69
N ARG A 529 5.26 -31.95 16.79
CA ARG A 529 4.23 -33.01 16.80
C ARG A 529 3.52 -33.35 15.49
N ALA A 530 3.87 -32.78 14.34
CA ALA A 530 3.11 -33.01 13.10
C ALA A 530 3.99 -33.48 11.92
N GLY A 531 3.87 -34.78 11.58
CA GLY A 531 4.47 -35.41 10.41
C GLY A 531 3.77 -35.06 9.09
N ALA A 532 4.46 -35.33 7.96
CA ALA A 532 4.06 -35.29 6.54
C ALA A 532 3.37 -34.03 5.95
N GLY A 533 2.65 -33.22 6.73
CA GLY A 533 1.98 -31.98 6.31
C GLY A 533 2.85 -30.72 6.42
N LYS A 534 4.10 -30.83 6.88
CA LYS A 534 5.02 -29.69 7.08
C LYS A 534 5.50 -29.05 5.77
N ARG A 535 5.56 -29.80 4.68
CA ARG A 535 6.11 -29.34 3.39
C ARG A 535 5.28 -29.92 2.25
N LEU A 536 4.49 -29.08 1.59
CA LEU A 536 3.70 -29.45 0.43
C LEU A 536 4.21 -28.71 -0.80
N LYS A 537 4.14 -29.36 -1.97
CA LYS A 537 4.58 -28.78 -3.24
C LYS A 537 3.69 -29.22 -4.39
N GLY A 538 3.72 -28.46 -5.48
CA GLY A 538 3.00 -28.79 -6.71
C GLY A 538 1.51 -28.41 -6.64
N PHE A 539 0.68 -29.23 -7.29
CA PHE A 539 -0.74 -28.92 -7.50
C PHE A 539 -1.57 -28.93 -6.21
N LEU A 540 -1.31 -29.86 -5.29
CA LEU A 540 -2.01 -29.92 -4.00
C LEU A 540 -1.71 -28.68 -3.15
N ALA A 541 -0.44 -28.25 -3.09
CA ALA A 541 -0.08 -27.01 -2.42
C ALA A 541 -0.76 -25.79 -3.06
N TYR A 542 -0.93 -25.79 -4.39
CA TYR A 542 -1.65 -24.73 -5.11
C TYR A 542 -3.14 -24.66 -4.76
N LEU A 543 -3.81 -25.80 -4.61
CA LEU A 543 -5.21 -25.83 -4.16
C LEU A 543 -5.35 -25.27 -2.74
N ILE A 544 -4.43 -25.63 -1.84
CA ILE A 544 -4.39 -25.11 -0.48
C ILE A 544 -4.10 -23.60 -0.49
N TRP A 545 -3.16 -23.14 -1.31
CA TRP A 545 -2.84 -21.72 -1.48
C TRP A 545 -4.08 -20.92 -1.91
N ARG A 546 -4.85 -21.41 -2.90
CA ARG A 546 -6.12 -20.79 -3.33
C ARG A 546 -7.15 -20.77 -2.20
N GLY A 547 -7.33 -21.89 -1.51
CA GLY A 547 -8.27 -22.02 -0.39
C GLY A 547 -7.92 -21.08 0.78
N ALA A 548 -6.64 -21.01 1.13
CA ALA A 548 -6.14 -20.15 2.21
C ALA A 548 -6.42 -18.67 1.92
N TYR A 549 -6.03 -18.15 0.75
CA TYR A 549 -6.30 -16.75 0.43
C TYR A 549 -7.78 -16.43 0.25
N LEU A 550 -8.58 -17.38 -0.24
CA LEU A 550 -10.04 -17.21 -0.28
C LEU A 550 -10.63 -17.07 1.13
N THR A 551 -10.19 -17.90 2.10
CA THR A 551 -10.68 -17.82 3.47
C THR A 551 -10.23 -16.55 4.20
N MET A 552 -9.00 -16.10 3.94
CA MET A 552 -8.41 -14.88 4.49
C MET A 552 -8.99 -13.58 3.91
N THR A 553 -9.65 -13.65 2.75
CA THR A 553 -10.30 -12.50 2.12
C THR A 553 -11.33 -11.87 3.07
N LEU A 554 -11.27 -10.55 3.27
CA LEU A 554 -11.98 -9.86 4.35
C LEU A 554 -13.47 -9.56 4.08
N SER A 555 -14.00 -9.77 2.87
CA SER A 555 -15.43 -9.64 2.56
C SER A 555 -16.04 -10.83 1.83
N TRP A 556 -17.33 -11.05 2.10
CA TRP A 556 -18.15 -12.03 1.39
C TRP A 556 -18.27 -11.75 -0.10
N ARG A 557 -18.27 -10.46 -0.51
CA ARG A 557 -18.28 -10.07 -1.92
C ARG A 557 -17.08 -10.67 -2.64
N ASN A 558 -15.87 -10.44 -2.12
CA ASN A 558 -14.66 -10.92 -2.78
C ASN A 558 -14.51 -12.46 -2.64
N LYS A 559 -15.05 -13.08 -1.57
CA LYS A 559 -15.16 -14.54 -1.45
C LYS A 559 -16.03 -15.20 -2.54
N ILE A 560 -16.97 -14.46 -3.13
CA ILE A 560 -17.78 -14.94 -4.27
C ILE A 560 -17.09 -14.59 -5.60
N LEU A 561 -16.62 -13.34 -5.73
CA LEU A 561 -16.07 -12.84 -7.00
C LEU A 561 -14.72 -13.47 -7.37
N ILE A 562 -13.86 -13.80 -6.40
CA ILE A 562 -12.54 -14.40 -6.68
C ILE A 562 -12.67 -15.77 -7.35
N PRO A 563 -13.45 -16.75 -6.82
CA PRO A 563 -13.65 -18.04 -7.49
C PRO A 563 -14.30 -17.91 -8.87
N VAL A 564 -15.27 -17.01 -9.03
CA VAL A 564 -15.89 -16.74 -10.34
C VAL A 564 -14.84 -16.25 -11.32
N GLN A 565 -14.00 -15.29 -10.94
CA GLN A 565 -12.94 -14.78 -11.80
C GLN A 565 -11.92 -15.86 -12.15
N TRP A 566 -11.50 -16.69 -11.19
CA TRP A 566 -10.61 -17.81 -11.45
C TRP A 566 -11.20 -18.83 -12.44
N LEU A 567 -12.51 -19.08 -12.36
CA LEU A 567 -13.22 -19.94 -13.31
C LEU A 567 -13.30 -19.29 -14.69
N THR A 568 -13.66 -18.00 -14.76
CA THR A 568 -13.69 -17.24 -16.01
C THR A 568 -12.33 -17.24 -16.70
N VAL A 569 -11.24 -16.96 -15.98
CA VAL A 569 -9.88 -17.00 -16.53
C VAL A 569 -9.49 -18.40 -16.98
N ARG A 570 -9.92 -19.44 -16.26
CA ARG A 570 -9.68 -20.83 -16.67
C ARG A 570 -10.39 -21.20 -17.97
N LEU A 571 -11.61 -20.70 -18.18
CA LEU A 571 -12.42 -21.02 -19.35
C LEU A 571 -12.10 -20.15 -20.57
N PHE A 572 -11.82 -18.86 -20.36
CA PHE A 572 -11.72 -17.86 -21.43
C PHE A 572 -10.34 -17.22 -21.55
N GLY A 573 -9.41 -17.53 -20.66
CA GLY A 573 -8.11 -16.84 -20.58
C GLY A 573 -8.19 -15.51 -19.83
N ARG A 574 -7.04 -14.84 -19.70
CA ARG A 574 -6.94 -13.54 -19.03
C ARG A 574 -7.40 -12.43 -19.96
N SER A 575 -7.97 -11.37 -19.39
CA SER A 575 -8.24 -10.15 -20.16
C SER A 575 -6.93 -9.44 -20.49
N VAL A 576 -6.65 -9.26 -21.77
CA VAL A 576 -5.47 -8.53 -22.27
C VAL A 576 -5.81 -7.11 -22.75
N SER A 577 -6.97 -6.58 -22.36
CA SER A 577 -7.33 -5.19 -22.64
C SER A 577 -6.41 -4.22 -21.89
N ARG A 578 -6.04 -3.11 -22.54
CA ARG A 578 -5.15 -2.06 -22.01
C ARG A 578 -5.89 -0.95 -21.22
N PHE A 579 -7.18 -1.10 -20.97
CA PHE A 579 -8.04 -0.08 -20.35
C PHE A 579 -7.99 -0.04 -18.82
#